data_AF-F3CDI8-F1
#
_entry.id   AF-F3CDI8-F1
#
_cell.length_a   1.000
_cell.length_b   1.000
_cell.length_c   1.000
_cell.angle_alpha   90.00
_cell.angle_beta   90.00
_cell.angle_gamma   90.00
#
_symmetry.space_group_name_H-M   'P 1'
#
loop_
_entity.id
_entity.type
_entity.pdbx_description
1 polymer ?
#
loop_
_entity_poly.entity_id
_entity_poly.type
_entity_poly.pdbx_seq_one_letter_code
_entity_poly.pdbx_strand_id
1 'polypeptide(L)'
;GPRIVLGLNPPLPAPNIAYFTVSVRDGANLDAVIERTRHFILTQHPEVEAQPKRFSMGTTEAGIAVYRVIGPDEKVLRNIARKIEQALSALPGTLDVRDDWRTRLLRYDVVVDQYKALHAGVSTQDIAQALQLRNNGLSVSSLQDGETAVAIVAREQGTPITPANDLDSTLIYPASGAAPLMLSAIATVEPQAEASTIQRRNLERAITVVGHNPSLTATSIIEHLAPQIATLNMPAGYRIELGGEIEDSAEA
;
A
#
# COMPACT_ATOMS: atom_id res chain seq x y z
N GLY A 1 4.08 -30.00 -15.78
CA GLY A 1 2.67 -29.56 -15.75
C GLY A 1 2.51 -28.50 -14.68
N PRO A 2 1.50 -27.61 -14.77
CA PRO A 2 1.25 -26.63 -13.72
C PRO A 2 0.91 -27.39 -12.43
N ARG A 3 1.67 -27.16 -11.37
CA ARG A 3 1.36 -27.69 -10.04
C ARG A 3 0.26 -26.81 -9.47
N ILE A 4 -0.97 -27.31 -9.47
CA ILE A 4 -2.06 -26.67 -8.73
C ILE A 4 -1.78 -26.94 -7.25
N VAL A 5 -1.46 -25.87 -6.52
CA VAL A 5 -1.24 -25.92 -5.07
C VAL A 5 -2.47 -25.28 -4.42
N LEU A 6 -3.25 -26.08 -3.71
CA LEU A 6 -4.56 -25.73 -3.13
C LEU A 6 -4.54 -24.64 -2.03
N GLY A 7 -3.38 -24.03 -1.75
CA GLY A 7 -3.19 -23.06 -0.65
C GLY A 7 -2.55 -21.73 -1.04
N LEU A 8 -2.47 -21.39 -2.34
CA LEU A 8 -1.95 -20.10 -2.77
C LEU A 8 -3.05 -19.04 -2.71
N ASN A 9 -2.91 -18.08 -1.81
CA ASN A 9 -3.73 -16.88 -1.76
C ASN A 9 -2.87 -15.66 -2.10
N PRO A 10 -2.56 -15.42 -3.39
CA PRO A 10 -1.77 -14.25 -3.78
C PRO A 10 -2.52 -12.97 -3.39
N PRO A 11 -1.81 -11.93 -2.93
CA PRO A 11 -2.43 -10.65 -2.65
C PRO A 11 -3.03 -10.07 -3.94
N LEU A 12 -4.04 -9.19 -3.79
CA LEU A 12 -4.58 -8.43 -4.93
C LEU A 12 -3.44 -7.69 -5.65
N PRO A 13 -3.34 -7.79 -6.98
CA PRO A 13 -2.30 -7.09 -7.73
C PRO A 13 -2.37 -5.58 -7.50
N ALA A 14 -1.22 -4.97 -7.19
CA ALA A 14 -1.07 -3.53 -7.13
C ALA A 14 0.33 -3.12 -7.64
N PRO A 15 0.53 -1.87 -8.09
CA PRO A 15 1.82 -1.42 -8.64
C PRO A 15 3.03 -1.60 -7.70
N ASN A 16 2.77 -1.67 -6.39
CA ASN A 16 3.76 -1.81 -5.33
C ASN A 16 3.77 -3.20 -4.67
N ILE A 17 3.18 -4.22 -5.29
CA ILE A 17 3.12 -5.59 -4.75
C ILE A 17 3.69 -6.58 -5.77
N ALA A 18 4.59 -7.43 -5.33
CA ALA A 18 5.08 -8.57 -6.09
C ALA A 18 4.81 -9.88 -5.34
N TYR A 19 4.46 -10.92 -6.10
CA TYR A 19 4.29 -12.28 -5.59
C TYR A 19 4.91 -13.26 -6.58
N PHE A 20 5.80 -14.12 -6.10
CA PHE A 20 6.43 -15.14 -6.94
C PHE A 20 6.79 -16.37 -6.11
N THR A 21 6.87 -17.52 -6.79
CA THR A 21 7.22 -18.80 -6.19
C THR A 21 8.63 -19.20 -6.59
N VAL A 22 9.44 -19.66 -5.62
CA VAL A 22 10.82 -20.10 -5.87
C VAL A 22 10.92 -21.59 -5.63
N SER A 23 11.42 -22.34 -6.63
CA SER A 23 11.78 -23.75 -6.45
C SER A 23 13.23 -23.86 -5.99
N VAL A 24 13.47 -24.63 -4.93
CA VAL A 24 14.82 -24.94 -4.43
C VAL A 24 15.28 -26.32 -4.92
N ARG A 25 16.60 -26.55 -4.94
CA ARG A 25 17.17 -27.87 -5.27
C ARG A 25 16.73 -28.90 -4.24
N ASP A 26 16.62 -30.15 -4.68
CA ASP A 26 16.30 -31.27 -3.79
C ASP A 26 17.37 -31.43 -2.69
N GLY A 27 16.95 -31.75 -1.47
CA GLY A 27 17.81 -31.84 -0.29
C GLY A 27 18.34 -30.50 0.26
N ALA A 28 17.92 -29.35 -0.27
CA ALA A 28 18.31 -28.05 0.29
C ALA A 28 17.69 -27.80 1.66
N ASN A 29 18.46 -27.21 2.59
CA ASN A 29 17.92 -26.72 3.85
C ASN A 29 17.07 -25.46 3.60
N LEU A 30 15.74 -25.62 3.64
CA LEU A 30 14.80 -24.55 3.31
C LEU A 30 14.87 -23.38 4.30
N ASP A 31 15.02 -23.65 5.60
CA ASP A 31 15.11 -22.60 6.63
C ASP A 31 16.34 -21.73 6.40
N ALA A 32 17.49 -22.35 6.09
CA ALA A 32 18.70 -21.61 5.73
C ALA A 32 18.55 -20.76 4.47
N VAL A 33 17.78 -21.22 3.48
CA VAL A 33 17.48 -20.44 2.26
C VAL A 33 16.58 -19.26 2.59
N ILE A 34 15.54 -19.47 3.41
CA ILE A 34 14.60 -18.42 3.85
C ILE A 34 15.35 -17.33 4.62
N GLU A 35 16.15 -17.70 5.63
CA GLU A 35 16.92 -16.76 6.44
C GLU A 35 17.92 -15.96 5.59
N ARG A 36 18.64 -16.63 4.68
CA ARG A 36 19.57 -15.96 3.77
C ARG A 36 18.86 -14.95 2.88
N THR A 37 17.71 -15.32 2.31
CA THR A 37 16.93 -14.41 1.45
C THR A 37 16.42 -13.23 2.26
N ARG A 38 15.89 -13.46 3.48
CA ARG A 38 15.44 -12.39 4.37
C ARG A 38 16.58 -11.42 4.68
N HIS A 39 17.74 -11.94 5.07
CA HIS A 39 18.92 -11.12 5.38
C HIS A 39 19.41 -10.31 4.17
N PHE A 40 19.42 -10.92 2.97
CA PHE A 40 19.79 -10.22 1.74
C PHE A 40 18.86 -9.04 1.45
N ILE A 41 17.55 -9.23 1.55
CA ILE A 41 16.58 -8.15 1.29
C ILE A 41 16.72 -7.04 2.33
N LEU A 42 16.78 -7.37 3.62
CA LEU A 42 16.91 -6.37 4.68
C LEU A 42 18.20 -5.54 4.56
N THR A 43 19.28 -6.10 4.02
CA THR A 43 20.57 -5.41 3.91
C THR A 43 20.74 -4.66 2.59
N GLN A 44 20.25 -5.20 1.48
CA GLN A 44 20.45 -4.63 0.14
C GLN A 44 19.26 -3.80 -0.36
N HIS A 45 18.06 -4.07 0.16
CA HIS A 45 16.80 -3.45 -0.24
C HIS A 45 15.95 -3.09 0.98
N PRO A 46 16.42 -2.20 1.87
CA PRO A 46 15.67 -1.79 3.06
C PRO A 46 14.32 -1.12 2.75
N GLU A 47 14.12 -0.64 1.52
CA GLU A 47 12.86 -0.12 1.00
C GLU A 47 11.81 -1.21 0.70
N VAL A 48 12.19 -2.49 0.68
CA VAL A 48 11.32 -3.61 0.34
C VAL A 48 10.89 -4.38 1.59
N GLU A 49 9.59 -4.42 1.83
CA GLU A 49 9.00 -5.32 2.81
C GLU A 49 8.74 -6.69 2.17
N ALA A 50 9.54 -7.69 2.52
CA ALA A 50 9.46 -9.03 1.94
C ALA A 50 9.12 -10.09 2.98
N GLN A 51 8.39 -11.13 2.53
CA GLN A 51 8.04 -12.29 3.35
C GLN A 51 8.47 -13.60 2.70
N PRO A 52 9.77 -13.94 2.74
CA PRO A 52 10.23 -15.26 2.35
C PRO A 52 9.68 -16.28 3.35
N LYS A 53 8.82 -17.19 2.88
CA LYS A 53 8.25 -18.23 3.71
C LYS A 53 8.06 -19.54 2.94
N ARG A 54 7.98 -20.64 3.68
CA ARG A 54 7.61 -21.95 3.15
C ARG A 54 6.14 -21.98 2.78
N PHE A 55 5.77 -22.89 1.89
CA PHE A 55 4.37 -23.23 1.71
C PHE A 55 3.88 -23.97 2.96
N SER A 56 2.82 -23.45 3.59
CA SER A 56 2.10 -24.18 4.63
C SER A 56 1.11 -25.16 3.98
N MET A 57 1.06 -26.39 4.49
CA MET A 57 0.05 -27.39 4.09
C MET A 57 -1.17 -27.40 5.04
N GLY A 58 -1.26 -26.45 5.99
CA GLY A 58 -2.36 -26.29 6.95
C GLY A 58 -3.12 -24.96 6.79
N THR A 59 -4.26 -24.82 7.48
CA THR A 59 -5.19 -23.69 7.34
C THR A 59 -4.66 -22.38 7.95
N THR A 60 -3.80 -22.44 8.97
CA THR A 60 -3.23 -21.27 9.65
C THR A 60 -1.79 -21.56 10.11
N GLU A 61 -0.91 -20.56 10.03
CA GLU A 61 0.47 -20.64 10.54
C GLU A 61 0.48 -20.23 12.02
N ALA A 62 0.93 -21.15 12.89
CA ALA A 62 0.95 -20.96 14.33
C ALA A 62 1.90 -19.82 14.75
N GLY A 63 1.56 -19.14 15.85
CA GLY A 63 2.42 -18.10 16.42
C GLY A 63 2.29 -16.74 15.73
N ILE A 64 1.17 -16.51 15.04
CA ILE A 64 0.84 -15.22 14.46
C ILE A 64 -0.06 -14.44 15.42
N ALA A 65 0.44 -13.33 15.94
CA ALA A 65 -0.35 -12.36 16.68
C ALA A 65 -1.04 -11.39 15.71
N VAL A 66 -2.33 -11.16 15.90
CA VAL A 66 -3.14 -10.23 15.12
C VAL A 66 -3.86 -9.26 16.06
N TYR A 67 -3.53 -7.98 15.93
CA TYR A 67 -4.18 -6.89 16.67
C TYR A 67 -4.89 -5.98 15.69
N ARG A 68 -6.17 -5.69 15.92
CA ARG A 68 -6.97 -4.77 15.11
C ARG A 68 -7.27 -3.53 15.90
N VAL A 69 -6.80 -2.38 15.43
CA VAL A 69 -7.12 -1.07 16.01
C VAL A 69 -8.28 -0.48 15.21
N ILE A 70 -9.39 -0.17 15.87
CA ILE A 70 -10.61 0.34 15.22
C ILE A 70 -10.94 1.73 15.75
N GLY A 71 -11.33 2.64 14.88
CA GLY A 71 -11.69 4.01 15.25
C GLY A 71 -11.84 4.98 14.07
N PRO A 72 -12.21 6.24 14.33
CA PRO A 72 -12.61 7.17 13.27
C PRO A 72 -11.45 7.91 12.56
N ASP A 73 -10.41 8.33 13.30
CA ASP A 73 -9.31 9.17 12.78
C ASP A 73 -8.08 8.33 12.40
N GLU A 74 -7.59 8.56 11.18
CA GLU A 74 -6.42 7.85 10.65
C GLU A 74 -5.14 8.13 11.45
N LYS A 75 -4.87 9.37 11.87
CA LYS A 75 -3.62 9.71 12.56
C LYS A 75 -3.56 9.01 13.91
N VAL A 76 -4.69 8.96 14.62
CA VAL A 76 -4.81 8.24 15.89
C VAL A 76 -4.65 6.73 15.67
N LEU A 77 -5.34 6.16 14.67
CA LEU A 77 -5.21 4.74 14.32
C LEU A 77 -3.75 4.35 14.06
N ARG A 78 -3.05 5.10 13.20
CA ARG A 78 -1.64 4.83 12.87
C ARG A 78 -0.70 4.99 14.07
N ASN A 79 -0.97 5.94 14.95
CA ASN A 79 -0.17 6.12 16.16
C ASN A 79 -0.32 4.91 17.10
N ILE A 80 -1.54 4.42 17.31
CA ILE A 80 -1.78 3.24 18.14
C ILE A 80 -1.17 2.00 17.47
N ALA A 81 -1.42 1.78 16.17
CA ALA A 81 -0.87 0.66 15.41
C ALA A 81 0.67 0.62 15.50
N ARG A 82 1.35 1.77 15.32
CA ARG A 82 2.81 1.86 15.44
C ARG A 82 3.32 1.46 16.82
N LYS A 83 2.59 1.79 17.89
CA LYS A 83 2.99 1.37 19.25
C LYS A 83 2.85 -0.14 19.43
N ILE A 84 1.83 -0.75 18.82
CA ILE A 84 1.66 -2.21 18.79
C ILE A 84 2.77 -2.87 17.97
N GLU A 85 3.12 -2.31 16.81
CA GLU A 85 4.24 -2.79 15.99
C GLU A 85 5.57 -2.72 16.76
N GLN A 86 5.81 -1.63 17.49
CA GLN A 86 7.01 -1.48 18.33
C GLN A 86 7.05 -2.51 19.45
N ALA A 87 5.91 -2.75 20.10
CA ALA A 87 5.77 -3.77 21.14
C ALA A 87 6.06 -5.19 20.60
N LEU A 88 5.48 -5.53 19.44
CA LEU A 88 5.73 -6.81 18.76
C LEU A 88 7.20 -6.94 18.32
N SER A 89 7.77 -5.89 17.73
CA SER A 89 9.17 -5.90 17.27
C SER A 89 10.18 -5.98 18.41
N ALA A 90 9.82 -5.49 19.60
CA ALA A 90 10.66 -5.59 20.79
C ALA A 90 10.66 -7.00 21.41
N LEU A 91 9.68 -7.85 21.09
CA LEU A 91 9.61 -9.22 21.56
C LEU A 91 10.64 -10.09 20.80
N PRO A 92 11.64 -10.68 21.48
CA PRO A 92 12.72 -11.42 20.81
C PRO A 92 12.20 -12.58 19.94
N GLY A 93 12.77 -12.71 18.74
CA GLY A 93 12.40 -13.75 17.78
C GLY A 93 11.13 -13.45 17.00
N THR A 94 10.49 -12.29 17.20
CA THR A 94 9.35 -11.86 16.38
C THR A 94 9.84 -11.33 15.04
N LEU A 95 9.19 -11.78 13.99
CA LEU A 95 9.49 -11.55 12.59
C LEU A 95 8.26 -10.97 11.89
N ASP A 96 8.49 -10.37 10.73
CA ASP A 96 7.45 -9.94 9.78
C ASP A 96 6.35 -9.05 10.42
N VAL A 97 6.76 -8.19 11.36
CA VAL A 97 5.85 -7.23 12.03
C VAL A 97 5.46 -6.11 11.08
N ARG A 98 4.15 -5.91 10.88
CA ARG A 98 3.62 -4.92 9.93
C ARG A 98 2.15 -4.59 10.13
N ASP A 99 1.71 -3.50 9.52
CA ASP A 99 0.30 -3.12 9.36
C ASP A 99 -0.24 -3.30 7.92
N ASP A 100 -1.56 -3.43 7.80
CA ASP A 100 -2.27 -3.61 6.52
C ASP A 100 -2.62 -2.30 5.77
N TRP A 101 -2.29 -1.14 6.33
CA TRP A 101 -2.46 0.19 5.73
C TRP A 101 -1.19 0.69 5.03
N ARG A 102 -0.06 0.01 5.22
CA ARG A 102 1.23 0.23 4.57
C ARG A 102 1.71 1.69 4.66
N THR A 103 2.82 1.96 3.98
CA THR A 103 3.39 3.30 3.83
C THR A 103 2.46 4.21 3.04
N ARG A 104 2.41 5.48 3.42
CA ARG A 104 1.69 6.51 2.66
C ARG A 104 2.32 6.70 1.28
N LEU A 105 1.47 6.94 0.29
CA LEU A 105 1.90 7.30 -1.05
C LEU A 105 2.00 8.82 -1.17
N LEU A 106 3.00 9.25 -1.94
CA LEU A 106 3.11 10.63 -2.34
C LEU A 106 2.07 10.91 -3.44
N ARG A 107 1.15 11.82 -3.15
CA ARG A 107 0.17 12.37 -4.09
C ARG A 107 0.53 13.84 -4.34
N TYR A 108 0.23 14.34 -5.53
CA TYR A 108 0.33 15.76 -5.83
C TYR A 108 -1.06 16.34 -5.98
N ASP A 109 -1.41 17.30 -5.12
CA ASP A 109 -2.67 18.01 -5.18
C ASP A 109 -2.47 19.28 -6.02
N VAL A 110 -3.27 19.42 -7.09
CA VAL A 110 -3.24 20.60 -7.97
C VAL A 110 -4.26 21.61 -7.45
N VAL A 111 -3.78 22.61 -6.73
CA VAL A 111 -4.60 23.68 -6.16
C VAL A 111 -4.77 24.79 -7.18
N VAL A 112 -5.91 24.80 -7.88
CA VAL A 112 -6.21 25.76 -8.96
C VAL A 112 -6.64 27.11 -8.39
N ASP A 113 -5.98 28.17 -8.84
CA ASP A 113 -6.46 29.56 -8.67
C ASP A 113 -7.57 29.81 -9.69
N GLN A 114 -8.81 29.68 -9.23
CA GLN A 114 -9.99 29.80 -10.09
C GLN A 114 -10.08 31.18 -10.76
N TYR A 115 -9.61 32.25 -10.13
CA TYR A 115 -9.65 33.59 -10.70
C TYR A 115 -8.68 33.69 -11.89
N LYS A 116 -7.44 33.23 -11.73
CA LYS A 116 -6.46 33.21 -12.83
C LYS A 116 -6.87 32.27 -13.95
N ALA A 117 -7.41 31.10 -13.62
CA ALA A 117 -7.91 30.15 -14.61
C ALA A 117 -9.05 30.76 -15.45
N LEU A 118 -10.03 31.41 -14.81
CA LEU A 118 -11.13 32.09 -15.50
C LEU A 118 -10.64 33.24 -16.40
N HIS A 119 -9.70 34.06 -15.92
CA HIS A 119 -9.10 35.14 -16.72
C HIS A 119 -8.32 34.62 -17.93
N ALA A 120 -7.65 33.47 -17.79
CA ALA A 120 -6.96 32.80 -18.89
C ALA A 120 -7.92 32.04 -19.83
N GLY A 121 -9.22 32.00 -19.54
CA GLY A 121 -10.20 31.23 -20.31
C GLY A 121 -10.00 29.71 -20.20
N VAL A 122 -9.42 29.25 -19.09
CA VAL A 122 -9.10 27.85 -18.82
C VAL A 122 -10.14 27.25 -17.88
N SER A 123 -10.71 26.11 -18.28
CA SER A 123 -11.59 25.32 -17.44
C SER A 123 -10.82 24.27 -16.63
N THR A 124 -11.44 23.75 -15.56
CA THR A 124 -10.92 22.59 -14.83
C THR A 124 -10.80 21.34 -15.70
N GLN A 125 -11.64 21.22 -16.74
CA GLN A 125 -11.57 20.14 -17.72
C GLN A 125 -10.32 20.24 -18.59
N ASP A 126 -9.94 21.43 -19.04
CA ASP A 126 -8.71 21.64 -19.82
C ASP A 126 -7.47 21.24 -19.01
N ILE A 127 -7.46 21.61 -17.72
CA ILE A 127 -6.39 21.24 -16.78
C ILE A 127 -6.31 19.71 -16.61
N ALA A 128 -7.45 19.05 -16.37
CA ALA A 128 -7.50 17.61 -16.19
C ALA A 128 -7.06 16.85 -17.45
N GLN A 129 -7.48 17.31 -18.63
CA GLN A 129 -7.08 16.70 -19.91
C GLN A 129 -5.58 16.83 -20.16
N ALA A 130 -5.00 18.01 -19.92
CA ALA A 130 -3.57 18.22 -20.07
C ALA A 130 -2.75 17.31 -19.13
N LEU A 131 -3.15 17.21 -17.87
CA LEU A 131 -2.49 16.33 -16.89
C LEU A 131 -2.65 14.84 -17.25
N GLN A 132 -3.81 14.44 -17.76
CA GLN A 132 -4.04 13.05 -18.21
C GLN A 132 -3.19 12.71 -19.42
N LEU A 133 -3.17 13.59 -20.43
CA LEU A 133 -2.39 13.42 -21.65
C LEU A 133 -0.89 13.25 -21.34
N ARG A 134 -0.40 14.00 -20.35
CA ARG A 134 0.98 13.96 -19.88
C ARG A 134 1.31 12.70 -19.06
N ASN A 135 0.50 12.34 -18.07
CA ASN A 135 0.85 11.29 -17.10
C ASN A 135 0.53 9.87 -17.60
N ASN A 136 -0.69 9.64 -18.09
CA ASN A 136 -1.17 8.30 -18.46
C ASN A 136 -1.35 8.15 -19.97
N GLY A 137 -1.38 9.28 -20.69
CA GLY A 137 -1.89 9.38 -22.04
C GLY A 137 -3.41 9.45 -22.07
N LEU A 138 -3.92 9.99 -23.17
CA LEU A 138 -5.35 10.09 -23.44
C LEU A 138 -5.75 8.99 -24.43
N SER A 139 -6.66 8.10 -24.05
CA SER A 139 -7.23 7.15 -25.02
C SER A 139 -8.11 7.92 -26.00
N VAL A 140 -7.71 7.92 -27.27
CA VAL A 140 -8.38 8.71 -28.33
C VAL A 140 -9.26 7.85 -29.22
N SER A 141 -8.95 6.56 -29.35
CA SER A 141 -9.71 5.60 -30.15
C SER A 141 -9.33 4.17 -29.76
N SER A 142 -9.96 3.19 -30.41
CA SER A 142 -9.57 1.78 -30.33
C SER A 142 -9.43 1.20 -31.75
N LEU A 143 -8.40 0.38 -31.95
CA LEU A 143 -8.19 -0.41 -33.15
C LEU A 143 -8.65 -1.85 -32.89
N GLN A 144 -9.43 -2.41 -33.81
CA GLN A 144 -9.75 -3.83 -33.77
C GLN A 144 -8.59 -4.63 -34.38
N ASP A 145 -7.98 -5.50 -33.59
CA ASP A 145 -6.96 -6.47 -34.02
C ASP A 145 -7.50 -7.89 -33.82
N GLY A 146 -8.05 -8.46 -34.90
CA GLY A 146 -8.80 -9.72 -34.85
C GLY A 146 -10.02 -9.63 -33.93
N GLU A 147 -10.04 -10.45 -32.88
CA GLU A 147 -11.10 -10.45 -31.86
C GLU A 147 -10.82 -9.51 -30.68
N THR A 148 -9.65 -8.84 -30.66
CA THR A 148 -9.23 -7.97 -29.55
C THR A 148 -9.36 -6.50 -29.93
N ALA A 149 -9.94 -5.68 -29.06
CA ALA A 149 -9.90 -4.22 -29.18
C ALA A 149 -8.67 -3.67 -28.45
N VAL A 150 -7.80 -2.96 -29.17
CA VAL A 150 -6.57 -2.35 -28.66
C VAL A 150 -6.75 -0.84 -28.58
N ALA A 151 -6.52 -0.24 -27.41
CA ALA A 151 -6.64 1.21 -27.26
C ALA A 151 -5.51 1.96 -27.98
N ILE A 152 -5.87 2.98 -28.76
CA ILE A 152 -4.95 3.98 -29.31
C ILE A 152 -4.86 5.11 -28.28
N VAL A 153 -3.65 5.36 -27.77
CA VAL A 153 -3.39 6.34 -26.71
C VAL A 153 -2.49 7.45 -27.26
N ALA A 154 -2.97 8.68 -27.22
CA ALA A 154 -2.17 9.87 -27.47
C ALA A 154 -1.34 10.21 -26.22
N ARG A 155 -0.07 10.56 -26.41
CA ARG A 155 0.85 10.97 -25.35
C ARG A 155 1.70 12.13 -25.83
N GLU A 156 2.09 13.00 -24.91
CA GLU A 156 3.06 14.04 -25.18
C GLU A 156 4.43 13.42 -25.53
N GLN A 157 5.09 13.91 -26.59
CA GLN A 157 6.44 13.46 -26.93
C GLN A 157 7.46 14.17 -26.02
N GLY A 158 7.98 13.48 -25.01
CA GLY A 158 9.11 13.98 -24.23
C GLY A 158 9.07 13.59 -22.76
N THR A 159 10.26 13.24 -22.28
CA THR A 159 10.73 13.03 -20.91
C THR A 159 9.99 12.01 -20.03
N PRO A 160 10.68 10.95 -19.56
CA PRO A 160 10.18 10.11 -18.47
C PRO A 160 9.78 10.96 -17.27
N ILE A 161 8.61 10.69 -16.70
CA ILE A 161 8.08 11.35 -15.50
C ILE A 161 9.17 11.32 -14.43
N THR A 162 9.72 12.48 -14.08
CA THR A 162 10.60 12.67 -12.91
C THR A 162 9.79 13.32 -11.78
N PRO A 163 10.16 13.08 -10.50
CA PRO A 163 9.32 13.45 -9.37
C PRO A 163 9.03 14.96 -9.30
N ALA A 164 7.78 15.29 -8.93
CA ALA A 164 7.19 16.59 -8.54
C ALA A 164 7.42 17.79 -9.47
N ASN A 165 8.68 18.19 -9.66
CA ASN A 165 9.10 19.46 -10.24
C ASN A 165 8.72 19.60 -11.72
N ASP A 166 8.28 18.51 -12.34
CA ASP A 166 7.88 18.53 -13.74
C ASP A 166 6.41 18.97 -13.90
N LEU A 167 5.50 18.72 -12.95
CA LEU A 167 4.07 19.00 -13.15
C LEU A 167 3.75 20.49 -13.39
N ASP A 168 4.51 21.39 -12.76
CA ASP A 168 4.38 22.85 -12.93
C ASP A 168 4.60 23.32 -14.37
N SER A 169 5.36 22.55 -15.15
CA SER A 169 5.65 22.83 -16.57
C SER A 169 4.57 22.34 -17.53
N THR A 170 3.50 21.71 -17.04
CA THR A 170 2.42 21.18 -17.90
C THR A 170 1.81 22.33 -18.70
N LEU A 171 1.84 22.22 -20.03
CA LEU A 171 1.14 23.17 -20.90
C LEU A 171 -0.34 22.85 -20.93
N ILE A 172 -1.15 23.84 -20.58
CA ILE A 172 -2.61 23.80 -20.64
C ILE A 172 -3.04 24.51 -21.91
N TYR A 173 -3.87 23.83 -22.69
CA TYR A 173 -4.42 24.34 -23.96
C TYR A 173 -5.89 24.72 -23.73
N PRO A 174 -6.22 26.02 -23.67
CA PRO A 174 -7.60 26.45 -23.51
C PRO A 174 -8.47 26.00 -24.68
N ALA A 175 -9.68 25.49 -24.41
CA ALA A 175 -10.63 25.11 -25.46
C ALA A 175 -11.04 26.28 -26.38
N SER A 176 -10.86 27.52 -25.92
CA SER A 176 -11.09 28.74 -26.71
C SER A 176 -10.08 28.94 -27.85
N GLY A 177 -8.99 28.17 -27.89
CA GLY A 177 -7.90 28.37 -28.84
C GLY A 177 -6.95 29.51 -28.48
N ALA A 178 -7.07 30.06 -27.27
CA ALA A 178 -6.11 31.04 -26.73
C ALA A 178 -4.70 30.42 -26.59
N ALA A 179 -3.70 31.29 -26.42
CA ALA A 179 -2.32 30.84 -26.25
C ALA A 179 -2.20 29.86 -25.06
N PRO A 180 -1.46 28.75 -25.22
CA PRO A 180 -1.24 27.82 -24.12
C PRO A 180 -0.44 28.47 -23.00
N LEU A 181 -0.65 28.01 -21.77
CA LEU A 181 0.02 28.51 -20.58
C LEU A 181 0.45 27.35 -19.68
N MET A 182 1.46 27.59 -18.86
CA MET A 182 1.94 26.59 -17.90
C MET A 182 0.97 26.46 -16.73
N LEU A 183 0.84 25.26 -16.18
CA LEU A 183 0.02 24.99 -15.00
C LEU A 183 0.38 25.90 -13.82
N SER A 184 1.68 26.14 -13.61
CA SER A 184 2.21 27.06 -12.59
C SER A 184 1.68 28.50 -12.67
N ALA A 185 1.16 28.93 -13.82
CA ALA A 185 0.56 30.27 -13.95
C ALA A 185 -0.82 30.36 -13.29
N ILE A 186 -1.53 29.23 -13.14
CA ILE A 186 -2.94 29.17 -12.70
C ILE A 186 -3.20 28.17 -11.57
N ALA A 187 -2.20 27.42 -11.13
CA ALA A 187 -2.32 26.45 -10.05
C ALA A 187 -1.00 26.31 -9.29
N THR A 188 -1.09 25.76 -8.07
CA THR A 188 0.06 25.35 -7.27
C THR A 188 0.00 23.84 -7.08
N VAL A 189 1.11 23.15 -7.29
CA VAL A 189 1.22 21.70 -7.09
C VAL A 189 1.79 21.43 -5.70
N GLU A 190 1.02 20.81 -4.83
CA GLU A 190 1.41 20.53 -3.45
C GLU A 190 1.62 19.03 -3.22
N PRO A 191 2.80 18.58 -2.75
CA PRO A 191 2.99 17.20 -2.35
C PRO A 191 2.21 16.91 -1.06
N GLN A 192 1.37 15.89 -1.11
CA GLN A 192 0.56 15.40 0.00
C GLN A 192 0.82 13.92 0.24
N ALA A 193 0.81 13.50 1.51
CA ALA A 193 0.98 12.10 1.87
C ALA A 193 -0.38 11.47 2.17
N GLU A 194 -0.85 10.58 1.29
CA GLU A 194 -2.15 9.90 1.41
C GLU A 194 -1.97 8.43 1.83
N ALA A 195 -2.97 7.87 2.54
CA ALA A 195 -3.01 6.44 2.79
C ALA A 195 -3.09 5.65 1.48
N SER A 196 -2.21 4.65 1.28
CA SER A 196 -2.28 3.79 0.09
C SER A 196 -3.57 2.96 0.07
N THR A 197 -4.04 2.59 1.26
CA THR A 197 -5.19 1.72 1.49
C THR A 197 -5.90 2.15 2.76
N ILE A 198 -7.23 2.10 2.75
CA ILE A 198 -8.06 2.27 3.95
C ILE A 198 -8.83 0.97 4.15
N GLN A 199 -8.43 0.18 5.13
CA GLN A 199 -9.17 -1.01 5.53
C GLN A 199 -10.32 -0.64 6.46
N ARG A 200 -11.44 -1.35 6.28
CA ARG A 200 -12.63 -1.19 7.09
C ARG A 200 -13.14 -2.55 7.54
N ARG A 201 -13.62 -2.60 8.77
CA ARG A 201 -14.29 -3.76 9.36
C ARG A 201 -15.59 -3.28 9.98
N ASN A 202 -16.70 -3.91 9.60
CA ASN A 202 -18.04 -3.49 10.03
C ASN A 202 -18.31 -1.99 9.77
N LEU A 203 -17.89 -1.50 8.59
CA LEU A 203 -17.97 -0.10 8.14
C LEU A 203 -17.10 0.91 8.91
N GLU A 204 -16.45 0.51 10.00
CA GLU A 204 -15.49 1.32 10.75
C GLU A 204 -14.08 1.16 10.17
N ARG A 205 -13.26 2.22 10.22
CA ARG A 205 -11.86 2.12 9.81
C ARG A 205 -11.10 1.26 10.81
N ALA A 206 -10.26 0.35 10.30
CA ALA A 206 -9.48 -0.56 11.11
C ALA A 206 -8.07 -0.69 10.53
N ILE A 207 -7.05 -0.73 11.39
CA ILE A 207 -5.68 -1.12 11.04
C ILE A 207 -5.41 -2.47 11.69
N THR A 208 -5.01 -3.45 10.90
CA THR A 208 -4.58 -4.77 11.38
C THR A 208 -3.07 -4.80 11.44
N VAL A 209 -2.53 -4.98 12.64
CA VAL A 209 -1.11 -5.23 12.88
C VAL A 209 -0.92 -6.73 13.06
N VAL A 210 0.05 -7.29 12.34
CA VAL A 210 0.42 -8.69 12.39
C VAL A 210 1.88 -8.82 12.80
N GLY A 211 2.22 -9.83 13.60
CA GLY A 211 3.60 -10.24 13.87
C GLY A 211 3.69 -11.74 14.08
N HIS A 212 4.74 -12.37 13.56
CA HIS A 212 4.94 -13.82 13.64
C HIS A 212 6.11 -14.14 14.56
N ASN A 213 5.91 -14.97 15.57
CA ASN A 213 7.00 -15.50 16.39
C ASN A 213 7.06 -17.03 16.26
N PRO A 214 8.07 -17.60 15.58
CA PRO A 214 8.16 -19.05 15.39
C PRO A 214 8.34 -19.86 16.68
N SER A 215 8.69 -19.21 17.79
CA SER A 215 8.96 -19.85 19.08
C SER A 215 7.81 -19.74 20.08
N LEU A 216 6.81 -18.90 19.82
CA LEU A 216 5.71 -18.61 20.74
C LEU A 216 4.35 -18.88 20.09
N THR A 217 3.36 -19.21 20.92
CA THR A 217 1.96 -19.28 20.46
C THR A 217 1.34 -17.88 20.39
N ALA A 218 0.26 -17.70 19.61
CA ALA A 218 -0.47 -16.44 19.55
C ALA A 218 -0.91 -15.97 20.95
N THR A 219 -1.38 -16.89 21.80
CA THR A 219 -1.79 -16.61 23.18
C THR A 219 -0.63 -16.10 24.03
N SER A 220 0.54 -16.76 23.97
CA SER A 220 1.73 -16.35 24.71
C SER A 220 2.22 -14.97 24.29
N ILE A 221 2.14 -14.64 22.99
CA ILE A 221 2.49 -13.29 22.50
C ILE A 221 1.54 -12.25 23.10
N ILE A 222 0.24 -12.53 23.14
CA ILE A 222 -0.76 -11.61 23.70
C ILE A 222 -0.55 -11.39 25.19
N GLU A 223 -0.31 -12.45 25.95
CA GLU A 223 -0.01 -12.37 27.39
C GLU A 223 1.25 -11.52 27.66
N HIS A 224 2.29 -11.68 26.83
CA HIS A 224 3.50 -10.87 26.94
C HIS A 224 3.27 -9.39 26.64
N LEU A 225 2.43 -9.09 25.66
CA LEU A 225 2.17 -7.71 25.23
C LEU A 225 1.09 -7.01 26.06
N ALA A 226 0.21 -7.75 26.74
CA ALA A 226 -0.92 -7.22 27.50
C ALA A 226 -0.54 -6.06 28.46
N PRO A 227 0.56 -6.10 29.23
CA PRO A 227 0.96 -4.99 30.08
C PRO A 227 1.28 -3.72 29.28
N GLN A 228 1.97 -3.84 28.15
CA GLN A 228 2.32 -2.70 27.30
C GLN A 228 1.08 -2.12 26.62
N ILE A 229 0.20 -2.99 26.11
CA ILE A 229 -1.07 -2.58 25.48
C ILE A 229 -1.98 -1.86 26.49
N ALA A 230 -2.01 -2.30 27.75
CA ALA A 230 -2.79 -1.66 28.81
C ALA A 230 -2.31 -0.23 29.15
N THR A 231 -1.05 0.12 28.85
CA THR A 231 -0.54 1.49 29.05
C THR A 231 -0.92 2.46 27.93
N LEU A 232 -1.51 1.97 26.84
CA LEU A 232 -1.92 2.81 25.73
C LEU A 232 -3.11 3.66 26.13
N ASN A 233 -2.93 4.99 26.14
CA ASN A 233 -4.04 5.92 26.26
C ASN A 233 -4.94 5.82 25.03
N MET A 234 -6.06 5.10 25.15
CA MET A 234 -7.06 4.93 24.11
C MET A 234 -8.08 6.07 24.19
N PRO A 235 -8.18 6.95 23.17
CA PRO A 235 -9.21 7.97 23.14
C PRO A 235 -10.61 7.34 23.03
N ALA A 236 -11.65 8.10 23.39
CA ALA A 236 -13.02 7.66 23.20
C ALA A 236 -13.30 7.34 21.72
N GLY A 237 -14.01 6.24 21.48
CA GLY A 237 -14.33 5.76 20.12
C GLY A 237 -13.22 4.93 19.46
N TYR A 238 -12.18 4.53 20.21
CA TYR A 238 -11.16 3.60 19.76
C TYR A 238 -11.19 2.31 20.58
N ARG A 239 -10.92 1.19 19.92
CA ARG A 239 -10.79 -0.11 20.56
C ARG A 239 -9.73 -0.96 19.88
N ILE A 240 -9.20 -1.93 20.62
CA ILE A 240 -8.32 -2.97 20.10
C ILE A 240 -9.07 -4.29 20.19
N GLU A 241 -9.14 -5.00 19.07
CA GLU A 241 -9.68 -6.36 18.99
C GLU A 241 -8.53 -7.33 18.65
N LEU A 242 -8.58 -8.53 19.22
CA LEU A 242 -7.67 -9.60 18.86
C LEU A 242 -8.23 -10.35 17.63
N GLY A 243 -7.35 -10.91 16.82
CA GLY A 243 -7.72 -11.65 15.62
C GLY A 243 -6.94 -12.94 15.42
N GLY A 244 -7.17 -13.58 14.27
CA GLY A 244 -6.46 -14.79 13.87
C GLY A 244 -6.85 -15.97 14.75
N GLU A 245 -5.87 -16.79 15.13
CA GLU A 245 -6.09 -18.04 15.88
C GLU A 245 -6.87 -17.84 17.19
N ILE A 246 -6.79 -16.64 17.78
CA ILE A 246 -7.45 -16.29 19.04
C ILE A 246 -8.94 -16.01 18.85
N GLU A 247 -9.28 -15.38 17.73
CA GLU A 247 -10.68 -15.17 17.32
C GLU A 247 -11.30 -16.51 16.91
N ASP A 248 -10.59 -17.28 16.08
CA ASP A 248 -11.03 -18.60 15.63
C ASP A 248 -11.29 -19.56 16.83
N SER A 249 -10.43 -19.52 17.85
CA SER A 249 -10.59 -20.34 19.06
C SER A 249 -11.71 -19.88 19.99
N ALA A 250 -12.12 -18.61 19.91
CA ALA A 250 -13.21 -18.07 20.71
C ALA A 250 -14.59 -18.26 20.06
N GLU A 251 -14.62 -18.40 18.73
CA GLU A 251 -15.84 -18.68 17.95
C GLU A 251 -16.15 -20.19 17.82
N ALA A 252 -15.16 -21.06 18.08
CA ALA A 252 -15.29 -22.53 18.06
C ALA A 252 -15.96 -23.08 19.34
#